data_AF-A0A0P1BN28-F1
#
_entry.id   AF-A0A0P1BN28-F1
#
_cell.length_a   1.000
_cell.length_b   1.000
_cell.length_c   1.000
_cell.angle_alpha   90.00
_cell.angle_beta   90.00
_cell.angle_gamma   90.00
#
_symmetry.space_group_name_H-M   'P 1'
#
loop_
_entity.id
_entity.type
_entity.pdbx_description
1 polymer ?
#
loop_
_entity_poly.entity_id
_entity_poly.type
_entity_poly.pdbx_seq_one_letter_code
_entity_poly.pdbx_strand_id
1 'polypeptide(L)'
;MRRGPGLAALDRSAHSSASYQSLGSDLSTASLAELTVQLDSFSSSLRSFATRHRHDILRDASFRHSFQQMCSKLGVDPLADIGGSSRGGGGSRSGKLWEAVGLGDWTYALAVQVVDICVSSRSLNGGLLEMQDLCNAVTRIRTGTTVQSISTSSGTSNLASSGAAAVTVEDVLRALKTLQPLGCGYEVLTLGGSLYVRTLPQALDPSTTVLLSLLSAASTSKDGCSPGARDAASIPRDVQGTPYLTAQSLQSAMPSLGKQETWTIDRAETALRNATQREGLLWVDQGIWPHRYYSLAIGTSTSASSIQLGMTAKAP
;
A
#
# COMPACT_ATOMS: atom_id res chain seq x y z
N MET A 1 7.14 43.33 -62.54
CA MET A 1 7.53 41.93 -62.29
C MET A 1 8.23 41.88 -60.93
N ARG A 2 7.57 41.31 -59.91
CA ARG A 2 8.17 41.15 -58.57
C ARG A 2 9.32 40.16 -58.68
N ARG A 3 10.56 40.60 -58.42
CA ARG A 3 11.74 39.73 -58.40
C ARG A 3 11.55 38.70 -57.28
N GLY A 4 11.50 37.42 -57.65
CA GLY A 4 11.38 36.32 -56.69
C GLY A 4 12.59 36.26 -55.74
N PRO A 5 12.44 35.61 -54.58
CA PRO A 5 13.53 35.49 -53.61
C PRO A 5 14.74 34.78 -54.25
N GLY A 6 15.88 35.45 -54.27
CA GLY A 6 17.13 34.92 -54.81
C GLY A 6 17.93 34.12 -53.78
N LEU A 7 18.98 33.42 -54.24
CA LEU A 7 19.87 32.57 -53.43
C LEU A 7 20.42 33.26 -52.16
N ALA A 8 20.62 34.58 -52.19
CA ALA A 8 21.04 35.37 -51.02
C ALA A 8 20.01 35.43 -49.88
N ALA A 9 18.71 35.28 -50.18
CA ALA A 9 17.66 35.19 -49.17
C ALA A 9 17.67 33.84 -48.46
N LEU A 10 18.04 32.77 -49.18
CA LEU A 10 18.16 31.41 -48.63
C LEU A 10 19.35 31.31 -47.69
N ASP A 11 20.51 31.85 -48.07
CA ASP A 11 21.69 31.89 -47.19
C ASP A 11 21.45 32.74 -45.93
N ARG A 12 20.78 33.89 -46.05
CA ARG A 12 20.38 34.71 -44.91
C ARG A 12 19.40 33.97 -43.98
N SER A 13 18.47 33.20 -44.54
CA SER A 13 17.55 32.37 -43.76
C SER A 13 18.26 31.23 -43.05
N ALA A 14 19.25 30.59 -43.69
CA ALA A 14 20.06 29.53 -43.11
C ALA A 14 20.95 30.07 -41.97
N HIS A 15 21.62 31.21 -42.18
CA HIS A 15 22.40 31.91 -41.16
C HIS A 15 21.55 32.37 -39.97
N SER A 16 20.36 32.93 -40.23
CA SER A 16 19.45 33.35 -39.15
C SER A 16 18.90 32.16 -38.37
N SER A 17 18.58 31.05 -39.04
CA SER A 17 18.15 29.82 -38.37
C SER A 17 19.26 29.26 -37.47
N ALA A 18 20.50 29.23 -37.96
CA ALA A 18 21.66 28.77 -37.19
C ALA A 18 21.91 29.65 -35.95
N SER A 19 21.81 30.98 -36.07
CA SER A 19 21.98 31.88 -34.93
C SER A 19 20.84 31.81 -33.91
N TYR A 20 19.59 31.61 -34.35
CA TYR A 20 18.47 31.36 -33.44
C TYR A 20 18.58 30.01 -32.73
N GLN A 21 19.11 28.98 -33.40
CA GLN A 21 19.38 27.68 -32.77
C GLN A 21 20.47 27.80 -31.71
N SER A 22 21.58 28.49 -31.97
CA SER A 22 22.64 28.68 -30.98
C SER A 22 22.16 29.53 -29.80
N LEU A 23 21.43 30.62 -30.05
CA LEU A 23 20.88 31.45 -28.98
C LEU A 23 19.83 30.68 -28.15
N GLY A 24 19.04 29.82 -28.78
CA GLY A 24 18.12 28.91 -28.10
C GLY A 24 18.83 27.87 -27.23
N SER A 25 19.96 27.29 -27.70
CA SER A 25 20.78 26.40 -26.89
C SER A 25 21.45 27.14 -25.72
N ASP A 26 21.93 28.36 -25.94
CA ASP A 26 22.59 29.15 -24.89
C ASP A 26 21.59 29.57 -23.81
N LEU A 27 20.38 29.96 -24.18
CA LEU A 27 19.33 30.33 -23.23
C LEU A 27 18.81 29.12 -22.44
N SER A 28 18.65 27.97 -23.10
CA SER A 28 18.27 26.73 -22.41
C SER A 28 19.37 26.24 -21.46
N THR A 29 20.64 26.28 -21.86
CA THR A 29 21.75 25.91 -20.98
C THR A 29 21.90 26.88 -19.80
N ALA A 30 21.71 28.19 -20.00
CA ALA A 30 21.72 29.17 -18.92
C ALA A 30 20.59 28.93 -17.90
N SER A 31 19.36 28.69 -18.38
CA SER A 31 18.22 28.37 -17.50
C SER A 31 18.40 27.04 -16.76
N LEU A 32 18.95 26.01 -17.41
CA LEU A 32 19.30 24.75 -16.75
C LEU A 32 20.38 24.97 -15.69
N ALA A 33 21.41 25.76 -15.96
CA ALA A 33 22.46 26.08 -15.01
C ALA A 33 21.89 26.82 -13.77
N GLU A 34 21.03 27.81 -13.98
CA GLU A 34 20.36 28.52 -12.88
C GLU A 34 19.49 27.57 -12.04
N LEU A 35 18.68 26.72 -12.69
CA LEU A 35 17.86 25.73 -11.99
C LEU A 35 18.71 24.74 -11.19
N THR A 36 19.87 24.31 -11.69
CA THR A 36 20.76 23.41 -10.94
C THR A 36 21.30 24.07 -9.67
N VAL A 37 21.63 25.36 -9.70
CA VAL A 37 22.07 26.11 -8.52
C VAL A 37 20.94 26.24 -7.50
N GLN A 38 19.72 26.52 -7.96
CA GLN A 38 18.54 26.62 -7.10
C GLN A 38 18.20 25.26 -6.45
N LEU A 39 18.27 24.17 -7.20
CA LEU A 39 18.04 22.82 -6.69
C LEU A 39 19.11 22.41 -5.66
N ASP A 40 20.38 22.77 -5.89
CA ASP A 40 21.46 22.47 -4.95
C ASP A 40 21.29 23.22 -3.62
N SER A 41 21.02 24.53 -3.69
CA SER A 41 20.70 25.36 -2.52
C SER A 41 19.49 24.81 -1.75
N PHE A 42 18.42 24.45 -2.46
CA PHE A 42 17.23 23.87 -1.86
C PHE A 42 17.52 22.50 -1.23
N SER A 43 18.29 21.64 -1.88
CA SER A 43 18.66 20.32 -1.35
C SER A 43 19.47 20.42 -0.07
N SER A 44 20.41 21.38 0.02
CA SER A 44 21.16 21.67 1.24
C SER A 44 20.27 22.19 2.36
N SER A 45 19.33 23.07 2.04
CA SER A 45 18.34 23.57 3.01
C SER A 45 17.45 22.44 3.54
N LEU A 46 16.95 21.58 2.65
CA LEU A 46 16.14 20.42 2.99
C LEU A 46 16.93 19.43 3.85
N ARG A 47 18.21 19.20 3.55
CA ARG A 47 19.09 18.37 4.39
C ARG A 47 19.26 18.96 5.79
N SER A 48 19.56 20.26 5.88
CA SER A 48 19.69 20.98 7.16
C SER A 48 18.40 20.88 7.96
N PHE A 49 17.25 21.08 7.32
CA PHE A 49 15.93 20.91 7.92
C PHE A 49 15.72 19.48 8.46
N ALA A 50 16.02 18.47 7.65
CA ALA A 50 15.84 17.07 8.02
C ALA A 50 16.73 16.64 9.19
N THR A 51 17.97 17.15 9.27
CA THR A 51 18.86 16.87 10.41
C THR A 51 18.39 17.55 11.71
N ARG A 52 17.88 18.79 11.63
CA ARG A 52 17.36 19.52 12.80
C ARG A 52 16.07 18.92 13.35
N HIS A 53 15.17 18.49 12.46
CA HIS A 53 13.87 17.93 12.81
C HIS A 53 13.84 16.40 12.75
N ARG A 54 15.00 15.73 12.81
CA ARG A 54 15.10 14.27 12.70
C ARG A 54 14.16 13.55 13.66
N HIS A 55 14.20 13.93 14.93
CA HIS A 55 13.36 13.30 15.95
C HIS A 55 11.87 13.49 15.67
N ASP A 56 11.48 14.68 15.20
CA ASP A 56 10.10 15.00 14.88
C ASP A 56 9.60 14.20 13.65
N ILE A 57 10.45 14.04 12.62
CA ILE A 57 10.16 13.22 11.44
C ILE A 57 9.96 11.74 11.81
N LEU A 58 10.74 11.22 12.77
CA LEU A 58 10.61 9.82 13.18
C LEU A 58 9.39 9.61 14.09
N ARG A 59 9.04 10.62 14.88
CA ARG A 59 8.01 10.57 15.90
C ARG A 59 6.60 10.80 15.35
N ASP A 60 6.41 11.83 14.53
CA ASP A 60 5.11 12.22 14.00
C ASP A 60 4.90 11.65 12.59
N ALA A 61 3.88 10.81 12.46
CA ALA A 61 3.51 10.15 11.21
C ALA A 61 3.01 11.12 10.14
N SER A 62 2.28 12.17 10.55
CA SER A 62 1.73 13.17 9.63
C SER A 62 2.83 14.03 9.03
N PHE A 63 3.75 14.49 9.88
CA PHE A 63 4.91 15.26 9.48
C PHE A 63 5.86 14.43 8.60
N ARG A 64 6.09 13.16 8.95
CA ARG A 64 6.84 12.21 8.12
C ARG A 64 6.25 12.10 6.72
N HIS A 65 4.92 11.95 6.61
CA HIS A 65 4.25 11.84 5.33
C HIS A 65 4.43 13.12 4.47
N SER A 66 4.21 14.30 5.05
CA SER A 66 4.41 15.57 4.33
C SER A 66 5.86 15.78 3.88
N PHE A 67 6.84 15.42 4.73
CA PHE A 67 8.26 15.47 4.39
C PHE A 67 8.59 14.55 3.21
N GLN A 68 8.07 13.33 3.23
CA GLN A 68 8.28 12.36 2.16
C GLN A 68 7.59 12.79 0.85
N GLN A 69 6.40 13.41 0.92
CA GLN A 69 5.71 13.96 -0.26
C GLN A 69 6.48 15.11 -0.89
N MET A 70 7.15 15.93 -0.07
CA MET A 70 8.06 16.97 -0.56
C MET A 70 9.25 16.33 -1.30
N CYS A 71 9.88 15.31 -0.71
CA CYS A 71 11.00 14.60 -1.33
C CYS A 71 10.60 13.97 -2.68
N SER A 72 9.44 13.32 -2.75
CA SER A 72 8.97 12.66 -3.98
C SER A 72 8.67 13.65 -5.11
N LYS A 73 8.12 14.84 -4.82
CA LYS A 73 7.90 15.90 -5.81
C LYS A 73 9.19 16.40 -6.45
N LEU A 74 10.30 16.30 -5.74
CA LEU A 74 11.63 16.69 -6.22
C LEU A 74 12.36 15.56 -6.94
N GLY A 75 11.74 14.38 -7.05
CA GLY A 75 12.39 13.19 -7.59
C GLY A 75 13.48 12.63 -6.66
N VAL A 76 13.47 13.02 -5.38
CA VAL A 76 14.41 12.52 -4.39
C VAL A 76 13.70 11.47 -3.54
N ASP A 77 14.13 10.22 -3.65
CA ASP A 77 13.67 9.17 -2.76
C ASP A 77 14.65 9.01 -1.60
N PRO A 78 14.24 9.30 -0.35
CA PRO A 78 15.12 9.14 0.82
C PRO A 78 15.54 7.68 1.08
N LEU A 79 14.99 6.70 0.36
CA LEU A 79 15.29 5.27 0.50
C LEU A 79 16.02 4.64 -0.68
N ALA A 80 16.20 5.35 -1.79
CA ALA A 80 16.75 4.78 -3.03
C ALA A 80 18.26 4.46 -2.97
N ASP A 81 18.93 4.69 -1.84
CA ASP A 81 20.38 4.50 -1.71
C ASP A 81 20.82 3.01 -1.77
N ILE A 82 19.93 2.05 -1.52
CA ILE A 82 20.35 0.63 -1.34
C ILE A 82 19.99 -0.28 -2.55
N GLY A 83 19.10 0.15 -3.46
CA GLY A 83 18.49 -0.77 -4.44
C GLY A 83 18.88 -0.61 -5.92
N GLY A 84 19.76 0.33 -6.28
CA GLY A 84 19.73 0.90 -7.64
C GLY A 84 21.07 1.22 -8.31
N SER A 85 22.09 0.36 -8.19
CA SER A 85 23.15 0.30 -9.23
C SER A 85 22.70 -0.65 -10.35
N SER A 86 21.63 -0.35 -11.09
CA SER A 86 21.51 -0.68 -12.52
C SER A 86 20.27 -0.04 -13.13
N ARG A 87 20.45 0.51 -14.33
CA ARG A 87 19.46 0.96 -15.33
C ARG A 87 18.94 2.40 -15.20
N GLY A 88 19.78 3.33 -15.65
CA GLY A 88 19.35 4.60 -16.25
C GLY A 88 20.13 5.80 -15.73
N GLY A 89 21.05 6.31 -16.56
CA GLY A 89 22.04 7.35 -16.26
C GLY A 89 21.59 8.53 -15.38
N GLY A 90 22.39 8.81 -14.35
CA GLY A 90 22.27 9.99 -13.50
C GLY A 90 22.60 9.66 -12.05
N GLY A 91 23.89 9.41 -11.74
CA GLY A 91 24.36 9.08 -10.40
C GLY A 91 23.95 10.14 -9.38
N SER A 92 22.89 9.87 -8.64
CA SER A 92 22.39 10.76 -7.60
C SER A 92 23.28 10.64 -6.38
N ARG A 93 24.17 11.61 -6.19
CA ARG A 93 24.92 11.87 -4.93
C ARG A 93 24.00 12.07 -3.71
N SER A 94 22.69 12.04 -3.93
CA SER A 94 21.63 12.18 -2.94
C SER A 94 21.51 10.96 -2.03
N GLY A 95 21.88 9.75 -2.46
CA GLY A 95 21.73 8.53 -1.64
C GLY A 95 22.41 8.61 -0.25
N LYS A 96 23.72 8.91 -0.23
CA LYS A 96 24.50 9.17 1.01
C LYS A 96 24.08 10.43 1.78
N LEU A 97 23.26 11.30 1.17
CA LEU A 97 22.83 12.55 1.76
C LEU A 97 21.77 12.31 2.85
N TRP A 98 20.88 11.35 2.60
CA TRP A 98 19.69 11.06 3.43
C TRP A 98 19.93 10.02 4.53
N GLU A 99 21.03 9.27 4.45
CA GLU A 99 21.50 8.37 5.52
C GLU A 99 21.61 9.10 6.88
N ALA A 100 22.07 10.36 6.86
CA ALA A 100 22.18 11.21 8.06
C ALA A 100 20.83 11.51 8.74
N VAL A 101 19.71 11.47 8.00
CA VAL A 101 18.36 11.66 8.54
C VAL A 101 17.89 10.40 9.27
N GLY A 102 18.46 9.23 8.95
CA GLY A 102 18.11 7.95 9.59
C GLY A 102 16.69 7.47 9.30
N LEU A 103 16.05 8.05 8.29
CA LEU A 103 14.75 7.60 7.81
C LEU A 103 14.87 6.20 7.20
N GLY A 104 15.97 5.90 6.52
CA GLY A 104 16.29 4.57 6.00
C GLY A 104 16.29 3.50 7.09
N ASP A 105 17.08 3.69 8.14
CA ASP A 105 17.16 2.78 9.30
C ASP A 105 15.78 2.54 9.95
N TRP A 106 15.01 3.61 10.17
CA TRP A 106 13.65 3.48 10.68
C TRP A 106 12.73 2.67 9.76
N THR A 107 12.83 2.85 8.43
CA THR A 107 12.04 2.08 7.46
C THR A 107 12.47 0.62 7.37
N TYR A 108 13.77 0.31 7.51
CA TYR A 108 14.24 -1.07 7.55
C TYR A 108 13.80 -1.76 8.84
N ALA A 109 13.88 -1.08 9.98
CA ALA A 109 13.34 -1.58 11.24
C ALA A 109 11.82 -1.83 11.14
N LEU A 110 11.08 -0.93 10.47
CA LEU A 110 9.66 -1.13 10.19
C LEU A 110 9.42 -2.35 9.28
N ALA A 111 10.23 -2.51 8.23
CA ALA A 111 10.12 -3.63 7.30
C ALA A 111 10.32 -4.98 7.99
N VAL A 112 11.31 -5.10 8.87
CA VAL A 112 11.53 -6.31 9.68
C VAL A 112 10.34 -6.60 10.60
N GLN A 113 9.75 -5.59 11.23
CA GLN A 113 8.56 -5.76 12.07
C GLN A 113 7.33 -6.20 11.27
N VAL A 114 7.14 -5.66 10.07
CA VAL A 114 6.09 -6.11 9.15
C VAL A 114 6.28 -7.57 8.78
N VAL A 115 7.51 -7.99 8.46
CA VAL A 115 7.84 -9.39 8.16
C VAL A 115 7.51 -10.31 9.35
N ASP A 116 7.88 -9.92 10.56
CA ASP A 116 7.62 -10.72 11.77
C ASP A 116 6.10 -10.91 12.03
N ILE A 117 5.30 -9.85 11.91
CA ILE A 117 3.84 -9.95 12.02
C ILE A 117 3.28 -10.84 10.91
N CYS A 118 3.74 -10.66 9.68
CA CYS A 118 3.31 -11.44 8.53
C CYS A 118 3.63 -12.94 8.66
N VAL A 119 4.77 -13.29 9.28
CA VAL A 119 5.17 -14.68 9.52
C VAL A 119 4.39 -15.27 10.69
N SER A 120 4.28 -14.55 11.81
CA SER A 120 3.57 -15.00 13.01
C SER A 120 2.06 -15.16 12.82
N SER A 121 1.42 -14.29 12.03
CA SER A 121 -0.01 -14.37 11.71
C SER A 121 -0.35 -15.33 10.55
N ARG A 122 0.65 -15.92 9.88
CA ARG A 122 0.45 -16.71 8.66
C ARG A 122 -0.46 -17.92 8.86
N SER A 123 -0.35 -18.59 10.01
CA SER A 123 -1.16 -19.78 10.33
C SER A 123 -2.62 -19.43 10.61
N LEU A 124 -2.90 -18.21 11.04
CA LEU A 124 -4.24 -17.74 11.38
C LEU A 124 -4.96 -17.20 10.14
N ASN A 125 -4.27 -16.37 9.36
CA ASN A 125 -4.91 -15.60 8.29
C ASN A 125 -4.66 -16.17 6.88
N GLY A 126 -3.93 -17.29 6.77
CA GLY A 126 -3.58 -17.89 5.49
C GLY A 126 -2.57 -17.08 4.66
N GLY A 127 -1.86 -16.12 5.27
CA GLY A 127 -0.90 -15.25 4.57
C GLY A 127 -1.53 -14.06 3.83
N LEU A 128 -2.75 -13.68 4.20
CA LEU A 128 -3.42 -12.45 3.75
C LEU A 128 -3.75 -11.58 4.97
N LEU A 129 -3.42 -10.29 4.94
CA LEU A 129 -3.64 -9.39 6.08
C LEU A 129 -4.14 -8.03 5.60
N GLU A 130 -5.15 -7.46 6.25
CA GLU A 130 -5.61 -6.11 5.94
C GLU A 130 -4.55 -5.07 6.35
N MET A 131 -4.35 -4.05 5.52
CA MET A 131 -3.34 -3.02 5.74
C MET A 131 -3.59 -2.24 7.05
N GLN A 132 -4.85 -1.98 7.39
CA GLN A 132 -5.21 -1.29 8.61
C GLN A 132 -4.86 -2.12 9.85
N ASP A 133 -5.15 -3.43 9.82
CA ASP A 133 -4.80 -4.35 10.89
C ASP A 133 -3.28 -4.52 11.05
N LEU A 134 -2.56 -4.54 9.93
CA LEU A 134 -1.09 -4.53 9.95
C LEU A 134 -0.55 -3.26 10.60
N CYS A 135 -1.06 -2.08 10.25
CA CYS A 135 -0.67 -0.81 10.87
C CYS A 135 -0.96 -0.82 12.38
N ASN A 136 -2.13 -1.32 12.77
CA ASN A 136 -2.53 -1.44 14.18
C ASN A 136 -1.63 -2.42 14.95
N ALA A 137 -1.30 -3.56 14.35
CA ALA A 137 -0.43 -4.57 14.94
C ALA A 137 1.01 -4.05 15.13
N VAL A 138 1.58 -3.38 14.13
CA VAL A 138 2.91 -2.74 14.24
C VAL A 138 2.90 -1.65 15.31
N THR A 139 1.89 -0.78 15.31
CA THR A 139 1.77 0.32 16.28
C THR A 139 1.68 -0.24 17.70
N ARG A 140 0.98 -1.36 17.88
CA ARG A 140 0.89 -2.07 19.15
C ARG A 140 2.24 -2.63 19.60
N ILE A 141 3.00 -3.29 18.73
CA ILE A 141 4.33 -3.81 19.07
C ILE A 141 5.27 -2.68 19.50
N ARG A 142 5.19 -1.51 18.85
CA ARG A 142 6.05 -0.37 19.15
C ARG A 142 5.66 0.41 20.41
N THR A 143 4.36 0.54 20.68
CA THR A 143 3.85 1.40 21.77
C THR A 143 3.51 0.60 23.02
N GLY A 144 3.31 -0.72 22.90
CA GLY A 144 2.76 -1.58 23.97
C GLY A 144 1.27 -1.34 24.24
N THR A 145 0.67 -0.28 23.67
CA THR A 145 -0.73 0.09 23.85
C THR A 145 -1.60 -0.49 22.74
N THR A 146 -2.70 -1.15 23.11
CA THR A 146 -3.73 -1.54 22.15
C THR A 146 -4.49 -0.29 21.72
N VAL A 147 -4.27 0.16 20.48
CA VAL A 147 -5.14 1.16 19.83
C VAL A 147 -6.46 0.44 19.54
N GLN A 148 -7.42 0.51 20.46
CA GLN A 148 -8.80 0.19 20.11
C GLN A 148 -9.32 1.31 19.20
N SER A 149 -9.97 0.93 18.10
CA SER A 149 -10.61 1.90 17.23
C SER A 149 -11.59 2.73 18.06
N ILE A 150 -11.43 4.04 17.97
CA ILE A 150 -12.35 5.01 18.55
C ILE A 150 -13.70 4.80 17.87
N SER A 151 -14.59 4.08 18.54
CA SER A 151 -16.03 4.22 18.31
C SER A 151 -16.44 5.54 18.93
N THR A 152 -16.90 6.44 18.07
CA THR A 152 -17.38 7.77 18.43
C THR A 152 -18.56 7.71 19.40
N SER A 153 -18.35 8.18 20.62
CA SER A 153 -19.41 8.85 21.38
C SER A 153 -18.79 9.87 22.33
N SER A 154 -18.89 11.13 21.93
CA SER A 154 -19.03 12.30 22.81
C SER A 154 -18.22 12.28 24.12
N GLY A 155 -17.03 12.85 24.10
CA GLY A 155 -16.27 13.15 25.31
C GLY A 155 -14.85 13.54 24.99
N THR A 156 -14.59 14.85 24.96
CA THR A 156 -13.27 15.46 25.04
C THR A 156 -12.37 14.70 26.00
N SER A 157 -11.47 13.86 25.46
CA SER A 157 -10.38 13.26 26.22
C SER A 157 -9.13 13.27 25.35
N ASN A 158 -8.09 13.86 25.91
CA ASN A 158 -6.77 14.06 25.34
C ASN A 158 -6.06 12.72 25.07
N LEU A 159 -6.45 12.01 24.00
CA LEU A 159 -5.67 10.92 23.39
C LEU A 159 -4.90 11.41 22.16
N ALA A 160 -4.43 12.65 22.22
CA ALA A 160 -3.42 13.20 21.31
C ALA A 160 -1.98 12.86 21.79
N SER A 161 -1.84 11.95 22.76
CA SER A 161 -0.64 11.86 23.62
C SER A 161 -0.01 10.47 23.66
N SER A 162 0.05 9.76 22.53
CA SER A 162 1.21 8.88 22.29
C SER A 162 1.60 8.91 20.81
N GLY A 163 1.83 10.12 20.30
CA GLY A 163 2.48 10.35 19.01
C GLY A 163 3.96 9.96 19.05
N ALA A 164 4.31 8.75 19.50
CA ALA A 164 5.67 8.25 19.56
C ALA A 164 5.97 7.16 18.50
N ALA A 165 4.94 6.52 17.95
CA ALA A 165 5.12 5.40 17.03
C ALA A 165 3.93 5.13 16.10
N ALA A 166 3.12 6.14 15.78
CA ALA A 166 2.03 5.96 14.83
C ALA A 166 2.61 5.62 13.44
N VAL A 167 2.20 4.48 12.90
CA VAL A 167 2.62 3.99 11.58
C VAL A 167 1.46 4.21 10.61
N THR A 168 1.75 4.85 9.47
CA THR A 168 0.75 5.05 8.41
C THR A 168 0.79 3.92 7.38
N VAL A 169 -0.28 3.81 6.60
CA VAL A 169 -0.36 2.90 5.44
C VAL A 169 0.79 3.14 4.45
N GLU A 170 1.14 4.41 4.20
CA GLU A 170 2.20 4.77 3.28
C GLU A 170 3.58 4.31 3.78
N ASP A 171 3.82 4.36 5.09
CA ASP A 171 5.06 3.85 5.69
C ASP A 171 5.20 2.32 5.48
N VAL A 172 4.10 1.57 5.62
CA VAL A 172 4.09 0.12 5.39
C VAL A 172 4.27 -0.20 3.92
N LEU A 173 3.56 0.49 3.01
CA LEU A 173 3.74 0.34 1.56
C LEU A 173 5.19 0.56 1.15
N ARG A 174 5.83 1.54 1.75
CA ARG A 174 7.23 1.84 1.51
C ARG A 174 8.17 0.78 2.08
N ALA A 175 7.91 0.31 3.29
CA ALA A 175 8.64 -0.81 3.87
C ALA A 175 8.56 -2.04 2.95
N LEU A 176 7.38 -2.36 2.39
CA LEU A 176 7.22 -3.45 1.43
C LEU A 176 8.02 -3.23 0.14
N LYS A 177 8.08 -2.00 -0.38
CA LYS A 177 8.94 -1.67 -1.54
C LYS A 177 10.43 -1.89 -1.23
N THR A 178 10.90 -1.58 -0.01
CA THR A 178 12.29 -1.85 0.38
C THR A 178 12.62 -3.34 0.47
N LEU A 179 11.61 -4.18 0.68
CA LEU A 179 11.77 -5.64 0.73
C LEU A 179 11.76 -6.29 -0.66
N GLN A 180 11.26 -5.60 -1.70
CA GLN A 180 11.14 -6.14 -3.06
C GLN A 180 12.45 -6.74 -3.63
N PRO A 181 13.64 -6.14 -3.45
CA PRO A 181 14.91 -6.70 -3.94
C PRO A 181 15.27 -8.07 -3.33
N LEU A 182 14.72 -8.39 -2.15
CA LEU A 182 14.98 -9.68 -1.48
C LEU A 182 14.18 -10.83 -2.12
N GLY A 183 13.22 -10.54 -3.01
CA GLY A 183 12.41 -11.57 -3.65
C GLY A 183 11.45 -12.29 -2.69
N CYS A 184 11.12 -11.68 -1.54
CA CYS A 184 10.35 -12.28 -0.46
C CYS A 184 8.84 -12.46 -0.72
N GLY A 185 8.37 -12.28 -1.96
CA GLY A 185 7.01 -12.66 -2.38
C GLY A 185 5.88 -11.85 -1.74
N TYR A 186 6.16 -10.68 -1.16
CA TYR A 186 5.11 -9.79 -0.67
C TYR A 186 4.42 -9.08 -1.83
N GLU A 187 3.10 -9.16 -1.85
CA GLU A 187 2.25 -8.55 -2.87
C GLU A 187 1.16 -7.71 -2.21
N VAL A 188 0.86 -6.54 -2.77
CA VAL A 188 -0.22 -5.68 -2.30
C VAL A 188 -1.43 -5.86 -3.21
N LEU A 189 -2.57 -6.20 -2.62
CA LEU A 189 -3.82 -6.51 -3.33
C LEU A 189 -4.95 -5.60 -2.85
N THR A 190 -5.81 -5.15 -3.76
CA THR A 190 -7.02 -4.39 -3.41
C THR A 190 -8.23 -5.30 -3.54
N LEU A 191 -8.96 -5.51 -2.43
CA LEU A 191 -10.13 -6.38 -2.35
C LEU A 191 -11.31 -5.61 -1.75
N GLY A 192 -12.39 -5.44 -2.52
CA GLY A 192 -13.62 -4.79 -2.03
C GLY A 192 -13.44 -3.33 -1.56
N GLY A 193 -12.40 -2.64 -2.03
CA GLY A 193 -12.07 -1.27 -1.64
C GLY A 193 -11.02 -1.14 -0.52
N SER A 194 -10.73 -2.23 0.21
CA SER A 194 -9.65 -2.28 1.21
C SER A 194 -8.36 -2.81 0.61
N LEU A 195 -7.23 -2.37 1.18
CA LEU A 195 -5.89 -2.80 0.79
C LEU A 195 -5.40 -3.95 1.68
N TYR A 196 -4.85 -4.99 1.07
CA TYR A 196 -4.34 -6.18 1.74
C TYR A 196 -2.89 -6.44 1.36
N VAL A 197 -2.14 -7.03 2.29
CA VAL A 197 -0.79 -7.53 2.08
C VAL A 197 -0.84 -9.04 2.06
N ARG A 198 -0.26 -9.61 1.01
CA ARG A 198 -0.12 -11.05 0.81
C ARG A 198 1.32 -11.47 0.95
N THR A 199 1.53 -12.63 1.58
CA THR A 199 2.87 -13.14 1.94
C THR A 199 3.19 -14.48 1.27
N LEU A 200 2.27 -14.98 0.44
CA LEU A 200 2.39 -16.27 -0.23
C LEU A 200 3.07 -16.11 -1.61
N PRO A 201 4.04 -16.98 -1.96
CA PRO A 201 4.74 -16.91 -3.24
C PRO A 201 3.90 -17.41 -4.44
N GLN A 202 2.87 -18.22 -4.20
CA GLN A 202 1.99 -18.72 -5.25
C GLN A 202 1.17 -17.55 -5.84
N ALA A 203 0.83 -17.54 -7.12
CA ALA A 203 -0.12 -16.55 -7.65
C ALA A 203 -1.54 -16.82 -7.12
N LEU A 204 -2.31 -15.76 -6.85
CA LEU A 204 -3.70 -15.89 -6.39
C LEU A 204 -4.59 -16.19 -7.59
N ASP A 205 -5.39 -17.26 -7.52
CA ASP A 205 -6.27 -17.60 -8.62
C ASP A 205 -7.33 -16.51 -8.84
N PRO A 206 -7.65 -16.13 -10.09
CA PRO A 206 -8.68 -15.12 -10.36
C PRO A 206 -10.06 -15.51 -9.83
N SER A 207 -10.36 -16.81 -9.64
CA SER A 207 -11.61 -17.17 -8.98
C SER A 207 -11.57 -16.79 -7.50
N THR A 208 -10.46 -17.08 -6.80
CA THR A 208 -10.31 -16.71 -5.39
C THR A 208 -10.30 -15.20 -5.16
N THR A 209 -9.70 -14.40 -6.06
CA THR A 209 -9.76 -12.93 -5.93
C THR A 209 -11.20 -12.43 -5.93
N VAL A 210 -12.06 -13.00 -6.78
CA VAL A 210 -13.49 -12.67 -6.82
C VAL A 210 -14.17 -13.08 -5.51
N LEU A 211 -13.92 -14.30 -5.02
CA LEU A 211 -14.48 -14.79 -3.73
C LEU A 211 -14.15 -13.83 -2.58
N LEU A 212 -12.88 -13.44 -2.47
CA LEU A 212 -12.41 -12.54 -1.42
C LEU A 212 -12.95 -11.12 -1.61
N SER A 213 -13.04 -10.62 -2.85
CA SER A 213 -13.61 -9.30 -3.12
C SER A 213 -15.08 -9.21 -2.70
N LEU A 214 -15.85 -10.28 -2.93
CA LEU A 214 -17.25 -10.41 -2.52
C LEU A 214 -17.37 -10.42 -0.99
N LEU A 215 -16.57 -11.25 -0.31
CA LEU A 215 -16.53 -11.29 1.15
C LEU A 215 -16.10 -9.94 1.77
N SER A 216 -15.13 -9.26 1.16
CA SER A 216 -14.68 -7.93 1.59
C SER A 216 -15.79 -6.90 1.46
N ALA A 217 -16.47 -6.85 0.31
CA ALA A 217 -17.62 -5.95 0.10
C ALA A 217 -18.79 -6.26 1.05
N ALA A 218 -19.01 -7.53 1.40
CA ALA A 218 -19.96 -7.89 2.44
C ALA A 218 -19.50 -7.44 3.82
N SER A 219 -18.21 -7.49 4.15
CA SER A 219 -17.75 -7.06 5.48
C SER A 219 -17.97 -5.56 5.76
N THR A 220 -17.86 -4.70 4.75
CA THR A 220 -17.96 -3.23 4.90
C THR A 220 -19.39 -2.71 4.98
N SER A 221 -20.39 -3.47 4.53
CA SER A 221 -21.82 -3.09 4.56
C SER A 221 -22.48 -3.25 5.94
N LYS A 222 -21.76 -2.99 7.03
CA LYS A 222 -22.20 -3.20 8.42
C LYS A 222 -23.25 -2.19 8.90
N ASP A 223 -23.55 -1.16 8.13
CA ASP A 223 -24.64 -0.22 8.42
C ASP A 223 -25.99 -0.80 8.02
N GLY A 224 -26.59 -1.56 8.95
CA GLY A 224 -27.91 -2.18 8.84
C GLY A 224 -29.11 -1.21 8.82
N CYS A 225 -29.00 -0.05 8.16
CA CYS A 225 -30.10 0.91 8.13
C CYS A 225 -30.19 1.69 6.81
N SER A 226 -30.48 0.98 5.71
CA SER A 226 -31.25 1.59 4.62
C SER A 226 -32.11 0.52 3.92
N PRO A 227 -33.43 0.48 4.17
CA PRO A 227 -34.36 -0.52 3.61
C PRO A 227 -34.68 -0.29 2.12
N GLY A 228 -33.74 0.26 1.35
CA GLY A 228 -33.94 0.68 -0.04
C GLY A 228 -32.86 0.26 -1.05
N ALA A 229 -31.72 -0.28 -0.62
CA ALA A 229 -30.67 -0.74 -1.53
C ALA A 229 -30.85 -2.24 -1.84
N ARG A 230 -31.92 -2.56 -2.58
CA ARG A 230 -31.92 -3.75 -3.43
C ARG A 230 -30.81 -3.53 -4.46
N ASP A 231 -30.03 -4.57 -4.78
CA ASP A 231 -29.11 -4.65 -5.95
C ASP A 231 -27.58 -4.73 -5.68
N ALA A 232 -27.16 -5.13 -4.48
CA ALA A 232 -25.89 -5.85 -4.31
C ALA A 232 -26.20 -7.25 -3.77
N ALA A 233 -25.79 -8.29 -4.49
CA ALA A 233 -26.13 -9.67 -4.17
C ALA A 233 -25.83 -10.01 -2.70
N SER A 234 -26.88 -10.28 -1.92
CA SER A 234 -26.80 -10.38 -0.47
C SER A 234 -26.07 -11.66 -0.07
N ILE A 235 -24.76 -11.54 0.15
CA ILE A 235 -23.96 -12.62 0.75
C ILE A 235 -24.52 -12.91 2.15
N PRO A 236 -24.80 -14.19 2.47
CA PRO A 236 -25.38 -14.53 3.76
C PRO A 236 -24.40 -14.27 4.90
N ARG A 237 -24.94 -13.97 6.08
CA ARG A 237 -24.18 -13.73 7.31
C ARG A 237 -24.64 -14.69 8.39
N ASP A 238 -23.72 -15.06 9.27
CA ASP A 238 -24.06 -15.85 10.44
C ASP A 238 -24.66 -14.98 11.56
N VAL A 239 -24.97 -15.62 12.70
CA VAL A 239 -25.54 -14.96 13.89
C VAL A 239 -24.58 -13.90 14.46
N GLN A 240 -23.28 -14.02 14.22
CA GLN A 240 -22.25 -13.06 14.65
C GLN A 240 -22.04 -11.92 13.63
N GLY A 241 -22.75 -11.95 12.50
CA GLY A 241 -22.66 -10.96 11.44
C GLY A 241 -21.48 -11.18 10.49
N THR A 242 -20.75 -12.30 10.61
CA THR A 242 -19.63 -12.66 9.74
C THR A 242 -20.17 -13.17 8.41
N PRO A 243 -19.73 -12.59 7.28
CA PRO A 243 -20.15 -13.04 5.96
C PRO A 243 -19.56 -14.42 5.63
N TYR A 244 -20.35 -15.27 5.01
CA TYR A 244 -19.91 -16.58 4.53
C TYR A 244 -20.39 -16.85 3.10
N LEU A 245 -19.68 -17.71 2.40
CA LEU A 245 -20.02 -18.14 1.04
C LEU A 245 -20.57 -19.56 1.04
N THR A 246 -21.51 -19.79 0.13
CA THR A 246 -21.99 -21.11 -0.29
C THR A 246 -21.93 -21.16 -1.82
N ALA A 247 -21.92 -22.35 -2.42
CA ALA A 247 -21.92 -22.49 -3.88
C ALA A 247 -23.15 -21.79 -4.52
N GLN A 248 -24.30 -21.88 -3.85
CA GLN A 248 -25.55 -21.24 -4.29
C GLN A 248 -25.49 -19.70 -4.16
N SER A 249 -24.99 -19.18 -3.03
CA SER A 249 -24.86 -17.73 -2.85
C SER A 249 -23.91 -17.11 -3.86
N LEU A 250 -22.82 -17.82 -4.21
CA LEU A 250 -21.90 -17.38 -5.27
C LEU A 250 -22.58 -17.32 -6.63
N GLN A 251 -23.31 -18.35 -7.01
CA GLN A 251 -24.05 -18.36 -8.27
C GLN A 251 -25.01 -17.17 -8.37
N SER A 252 -25.71 -16.84 -7.29
CA SER A 252 -26.60 -15.68 -7.24
C SER A 252 -25.87 -14.33 -7.23
N ALA A 253 -24.60 -14.29 -6.82
CA ALA A 253 -23.84 -13.05 -6.67
C ALA A 253 -23.07 -12.60 -7.92
N MET A 254 -22.62 -13.55 -8.75
CA MET A 254 -21.86 -13.26 -9.97
C MET A 254 -22.53 -12.33 -11.00
N PRO A 255 -23.87 -12.35 -11.22
CA PRO A 255 -24.51 -11.45 -12.17
C PRO A 255 -24.29 -9.96 -11.88
N SER A 256 -23.99 -9.62 -10.61
CA SER A 256 -23.78 -8.23 -10.17
C SER A 256 -22.36 -7.69 -10.44
N LEU A 257 -21.40 -8.54 -10.84
CA LEU A 257 -19.97 -8.18 -10.94
C LEU A 257 -19.50 -7.86 -12.38
N GLY A 258 -20.41 -7.79 -13.36
CA GLY A 258 -20.15 -7.12 -14.64
C GLY A 258 -19.32 -7.88 -15.70
N LYS A 259 -19.00 -9.16 -15.50
CA LYS A 259 -18.48 -10.04 -16.57
C LYS A 259 -19.53 -11.10 -16.91
N GLN A 260 -19.83 -11.25 -18.21
CA GLN A 260 -20.84 -12.11 -18.83
C GLN A 260 -20.64 -13.63 -18.61
N GLU A 261 -20.02 -14.04 -17.51
CA GLU A 261 -19.72 -15.43 -17.19
C GLU A 261 -20.48 -15.83 -15.92
N THR A 262 -21.66 -16.41 -16.09
CA THR A 262 -22.39 -17.03 -14.99
C THR A 262 -21.60 -18.24 -14.50
N TRP A 263 -21.20 -18.24 -13.24
CA TRP A 263 -20.50 -19.39 -12.68
C TRP A 263 -21.48 -20.55 -12.54
N THR A 264 -21.10 -21.72 -13.05
CA THR A 264 -21.80 -22.97 -12.74
C THR A 264 -21.56 -23.34 -11.27
N ILE A 265 -22.49 -24.11 -10.70
CA ILE A 265 -22.37 -24.59 -9.31
C ILE A 265 -21.07 -25.38 -9.14
N ASP A 266 -20.74 -26.26 -10.10
CA ASP A 266 -19.50 -27.06 -10.07
C ASP A 266 -18.24 -26.19 -10.11
N ARG A 267 -18.24 -25.10 -10.88
CA ARG A 267 -17.12 -24.13 -10.90
C ARG A 267 -17.01 -23.41 -9.56
N ALA A 268 -18.13 -22.98 -8.98
CA ALA A 268 -18.15 -22.34 -7.67
C ALA A 268 -17.65 -23.28 -6.56
N GLU A 269 -18.08 -24.54 -6.55
CA GLU A 269 -17.57 -25.56 -5.63
C GLU A 269 -16.07 -25.82 -5.82
N THR A 270 -15.61 -25.92 -7.08
CA THR A 270 -14.20 -26.12 -7.38
C THR A 270 -13.36 -24.94 -6.93
N ALA A 271 -13.82 -23.71 -7.14
CA ALA A 271 -13.15 -22.49 -6.66
C ALA A 271 -13.08 -22.46 -5.13
N LEU A 272 -14.18 -22.78 -4.43
CA LEU A 272 -14.20 -22.86 -2.97
C LEU A 272 -13.29 -23.96 -2.42
N ARG A 273 -13.24 -25.14 -3.06
CA ARG A 273 -12.31 -26.22 -2.70
C ARG A 273 -10.86 -25.82 -2.94
N ASN A 274 -10.56 -25.15 -4.05
CA ASN A 274 -9.21 -24.67 -4.33
C ASN A 274 -8.76 -23.62 -3.30
N ALA A 275 -9.62 -22.65 -2.99
CA ALA A 275 -9.31 -21.60 -2.02
C ALA A 275 -9.13 -22.13 -0.58
N THR A 276 -9.81 -23.23 -0.22
CA THR A 276 -9.65 -23.91 1.08
C THR A 276 -8.43 -24.82 1.11
N GLN A 277 -8.31 -25.76 0.18
CA GLN A 277 -7.31 -26.85 0.24
C GLN A 277 -5.95 -26.44 -0.29
N ARG A 278 -5.93 -25.61 -1.33
CA ARG A 278 -4.70 -25.27 -2.08
C ARG A 278 -4.09 -23.97 -1.60
N GLU A 279 -4.92 -22.96 -1.38
CA GLU A 279 -4.48 -21.62 -0.97
C GLU A 279 -4.59 -21.38 0.54
N GLY A 280 -5.44 -22.14 1.24
CA GLY A 280 -5.59 -22.04 2.70
C GLY A 280 -6.15 -20.70 3.17
N LEU A 281 -6.96 -20.02 2.35
CA LEU A 281 -7.49 -18.68 2.62
C LEU A 281 -8.91 -18.70 3.21
N LEU A 282 -9.60 -19.84 3.11
CA LEU A 282 -10.95 -20.03 3.59
C LEU A 282 -11.01 -21.16 4.63
N TRP A 283 -11.86 -21.01 5.62
CA TRP A 283 -12.31 -22.08 6.51
C TRP A 283 -13.64 -22.65 6.05
N VAL A 284 -13.82 -23.96 6.20
CA VAL A 284 -15.07 -24.64 5.87
C VAL A 284 -15.73 -25.15 7.14
N ASP A 285 -16.99 -24.76 7.34
CA ASP A 285 -17.88 -25.37 8.33
C ASP A 285 -18.66 -26.51 7.66
N GLN A 286 -18.33 -27.73 8.06
CA GLN A 286 -18.97 -28.97 7.59
C GLN A 286 -20.13 -29.41 8.50
N GLY A 287 -20.36 -28.75 9.63
CA GLY A 287 -21.41 -29.11 10.58
C GLY A 287 -22.82 -28.78 10.08
N ILE A 288 -22.93 -28.00 9.01
CA ILE A 288 -24.20 -27.52 8.44
C ILE A 288 -24.16 -27.70 6.92
N TRP A 289 -25.25 -28.22 6.35
CA TRP A 289 -25.43 -28.30 4.90
C TRP A 289 -26.42 -27.20 4.44
N PRO A 290 -26.13 -26.46 3.35
CA PRO A 290 -24.92 -26.48 2.54
C PRO A 290 -23.68 -25.96 3.30
N HIS A 291 -22.50 -26.53 3.00
CA HIS A 291 -21.25 -26.17 3.67
C HIS A 291 -20.97 -24.66 3.54
N ARG A 292 -20.56 -24.04 4.65
CA ARG A 292 -20.29 -22.61 4.73
C ARG A 292 -18.80 -22.35 4.67
N TYR A 293 -18.40 -21.38 3.86
CA TYR A 293 -17.01 -21.01 3.67
C TYR A 293 -16.77 -19.60 4.19
N TYR A 294 -15.87 -19.47 5.16
CA TYR A 294 -15.53 -18.22 5.82
C TYR A 294 -14.14 -17.75 5.38
N SER A 295 -13.93 -16.45 5.25
CA SER A 295 -12.58 -15.93 5.04
C SER A 295 -11.81 -15.89 6.35
N LEU A 296 -10.54 -16.27 6.30
CA LEU A 296 -9.61 -16.14 7.43
C LEU A 296 -9.13 -14.70 7.66
N ALA A 297 -9.11 -13.89 6.60
CA ALA A 297 -8.55 -12.54 6.64
C ALA A 297 -9.62 -11.43 6.67
N ILE A 298 -10.88 -11.76 6.33
CA ILE A 298 -11.94 -10.78 6.11
C ILE A 298 -13.09 -11.03 7.09
N GLY A 299 -13.52 -9.99 7.81
CA GLY A 299 -14.74 -10.02 8.61
C GLY A 299 -14.62 -10.64 10.00
N THR A 300 -13.44 -11.16 10.37
CA THR A 300 -13.16 -11.54 11.75
C THR A 300 -12.98 -10.28 12.59
N SER A 301 -14.01 -9.89 13.35
CA SER A 301 -13.94 -8.83 14.36
C SER A 301 -13.02 -9.15 15.54
N THR A 302 -12.23 -10.23 15.45
CA THR A 302 -11.05 -10.41 16.27
C THR A 302 -10.06 -9.31 15.93
N SER A 303 -10.27 -8.19 16.60
CA SER A 303 -9.25 -7.25 17.00
C SER A 303 -7.90 -7.97 17.08
N ALA A 304 -6.84 -7.30 16.64
CA ALA A 304 -5.46 -7.76 16.69
C ALA A 304 -5.01 -8.40 18.05
N SER A 305 -5.86 -8.42 19.08
CA SER A 305 -5.76 -9.17 20.35
C SER A 305 -5.39 -10.66 20.21
N SER A 306 -5.77 -11.35 19.13
CA SER A 306 -5.43 -12.77 18.96
C SER A 306 -4.09 -13.04 18.25
N ILE A 307 -3.41 -11.99 17.75
CA ILE A 307 -1.98 -12.09 17.40
C ILE A 307 -1.19 -11.97 18.70
N GLN A 308 -1.39 -12.94 19.58
CA GLN A 308 -0.61 -13.12 20.78
C GLN A 308 0.71 -13.75 20.33
N LEU A 309 1.63 -12.91 19.85
CA LEU A 309 3.05 -13.27 19.74
C LEU A 309 3.43 -13.95 21.06
N GLY A 310 3.86 -15.20 20.98
CA GLY A 310 4.24 -16.04 22.11
C GLY A 310 5.50 -15.55 22.82
N MET A 311 5.54 -14.29 23.24
CA MET A 311 6.48 -13.78 24.21
C MET A 311 5.86 -13.94 25.60
N THR A 312 5.83 -15.19 26.07
CA THR A 312 5.81 -15.42 27.51
C THR A 312 7.19 -15.02 28.03
N ALA A 313 7.29 -13.78 28.52
CA ALA A 313 8.42 -13.36 29.34
C ALA A 313 8.43 -14.26 30.57
N LYS A 314 9.29 -15.27 30.56
CA LYS A 314 9.69 -16.00 31.76
C LYS A 314 10.55 -15.03 32.57
N ALA A 315 9.90 -14.24 33.42
CA ALA A 315 10.60 -13.49 34.45
C ALA A 315 11.18 -14.47 35.50
N PRO A 316 12.34 -14.16 36.09
CA PRO A 316 13.06 -15.06 37.00
C PRO A 316 12.32 -15.30 38.31
#